data_AF-A0A4Q3V9R0-F1
#
_entry.id   AF-A0A4Q3V9R0-F1
#
_cell.length_a   1.000
_cell.length_b   1.000
_cell.length_c   1.000
_cell.angle_alpha   90.00
_cell.angle_beta   90.00
_cell.angle_gamma   90.00
#
_symmetry.space_group_name_H-M   'P 1'
#
loop_
_entity.id
_entity.type
_entity.pdbx_description
1 polymer ?
#
loop_
_entity_poly.entity_id
_entity_poly.type
_entity_poly.pdbx_seq_one_letter_code
_entity_poly.pdbx_strand_id
1 'polypeptide(L)'
;MKTSTHLLFLLSLLFGAAHADEAGQWLYFKDLATRSLAGDGAAFRTVLAKAETLPPGEQLEELAEISSRYLFVDPADFLKAQSGHVGCFGVDFMGAAYVDNPDARSRERAARYRTLEAVADPALARIRQSCLAVLGAP
;
A
#
# COMPACT_ATOMS: atom_id res chain seq x y z
N MET A 1 0.28 2.02 -57.60
CA MET A 1 -0.84 1.90 -56.65
C MET A 1 -0.28 1.35 -55.34
N LYS A 2 -0.13 2.20 -54.33
CA LYS A 2 0.34 1.83 -52.98
C LYS A 2 -0.71 2.36 -52.01
N THR A 3 -1.60 1.48 -51.56
CA THR A 3 -2.63 1.82 -50.57
C THR A 3 -2.41 0.97 -49.33
N SER A 4 -1.99 1.68 -48.28
CA SER A 4 -2.49 1.55 -46.91
C SER A 4 -2.31 0.20 -46.23
N THR A 5 -1.12 0.00 -45.65
CA THR A 5 -0.81 -1.07 -44.67
C THR A 5 -0.36 -0.46 -43.33
N HIS A 6 -1.01 0.61 -42.87
CA HIS A 6 -0.61 1.27 -41.60
C HIS A 6 -1.75 1.59 -40.63
N LEU A 7 -2.99 1.15 -40.91
CA LEU A 7 -4.16 1.51 -40.08
C LEU A 7 -4.63 0.39 -39.12
N LEU A 8 -3.76 -0.55 -38.76
CA LEU A 8 -4.11 -1.69 -37.89
C LEU A 8 -3.17 -1.88 -36.69
N PHE A 9 -2.20 -0.99 -36.48
CA PHE A 9 -1.21 -1.11 -35.39
C PHE A 9 -1.45 -0.18 -34.18
N LEU A 10 -2.55 0.58 -34.16
CA LEU A 10 -2.84 1.56 -33.10
C LEU A 10 -4.03 1.16 -32.20
N LEU A 11 -4.46 -0.11 -32.23
CA LEU A 11 -5.56 -0.61 -31.41
C LEU A 11 -5.12 -1.70 -30.41
N SER A 12 -3.86 -1.66 -29.95
CA SER A 12 -3.29 -2.67 -29.04
C SER A 12 -2.76 -2.09 -27.72
N LEU A 13 -2.96 -0.79 -27.47
CA LEU A 13 -2.38 -0.09 -26.31
C LEU A 13 -3.41 0.40 -25.27
N LEU A 14 -4.66 -0.06 -25.33
CA LEU A 14 -5.70 0.30 -24.36
C LEU A 14 -6.12 -0.84 -23.40
N PHE A 15 -5.42 -1.97 -23.41
CA PHE A 15 -5.65 -3.09 -22.48
C PHE A 15 -4.59 -3.19 -21.36
N GLY A 16 -4.04 -2.06 -20.93
CA GLY A 16 -3.02 -2.00 -19.86
C GLY A 16 -3.51 -1.51 -18.49
N ALA A 17 -4.76 -1.07 -18.36
CA ALA A 17 -5.27 -0.42 -17.14
C ALA A 17 -6.53 -1.08 -16.55
N ALA A 18 -6.81 -2.33 -16.91
CA ALA A 18 -7.95 -3.10 -16.41
C ALA A 18 -7.53 -4.31 -15.54
N HIS A 19 -6.44 -4.19 -14.78
CA HIS A 19 -6.19 -5.05 -13.60
C HIS A 19 -6.77 -4.41 -12.33
N ALA A 20 -7.84 -3.64 -12.47
CA ALA A 20 -8.56 -3.01 -11.37
C ALA A 20 -9.78 -3.87 -10.99
N ASP A 21 -9.57 -5.11 -10.52
CA ASP A 21 -10.39 -5.74 -9.47
C ASP A 21 -9.87 -7.14 -9.05
N GLU A 22 -8.66 -7.21 -8.50
CA GLU A 22 -8.29 -8.35 -7.62
C GLU A 22 -7.65 -7.83 -6.34
N ALA A 23 -8.09 -6.68 -5.86
CA ALA A 23 -7.77 -6.22 -4.51
C ALA A 23 -8.85 -6.76 -3.57
N GLY A 24 -8.41 -7.36 -2.45
CA GLY A 24 -9.26 -8.04 -1.49
C GLY A 24 -10.59 -7.32 -1.22
N GLN A 25 -11.68 -8.08 -1.21
CA GLN A 25 -12.97 -7.54 -0.83
C GLN A 25 -12.86 -6.99 0.59
N TRP A 26 -12.93 -5.67 0.75
CA TRP A 26 -13.02 -5.01 2.05
C TRP A 26 -14.39 -5.32 2.67
N LEU A 27 -14.43 -6.21 3.65
CA LEU A 27 -15.66 -6.70 4.25
C LEU A 27 -16.09 -5.86 5.44
N TYR A 28 -15.13 -5.44 6.28
CA TYR A 28 -15.40 -4.82 7.57
C TYR A 28 -15.28 -3.29 7.54
N PHE A 29 -14.36 -2.73 6.74
CA PHE A 29 -13.96 -1.33 6.80
C PHE A 29 -13.96 -0.64 5.42
N LYS A 30 -14.92 -0.98 4.56
CA LYS A 30 -15.02 -0.47 3.18
C LYS A 30 -14.94 1.05 3.04
N ASP A 31 -15.62 1.81 3.91
CA ASP A 31 -15.56 3.29 3.88
C ASP A 31 -14.15 3.80 4.21
N LEU A 32 -13.54 3.28 5.26
CA LEU A 32 -12.17 3.65 5.66
C LEU A 32 -11.17 3.29 4.56
N ALA A 33 -11.27 2.08 4.00
CA ALA A 33 -10.44 1.66 2.88
C ALA A 33 -10.58 2.63 1.70
N THR A 34 -11.81 2.92 1.28
CA THR A 34 -12.09 3.81 0.14
C THR A 34 -11.50 5.20 0.35
N ARG A 35 -11.72 5.79 1.54
CA ARG A 35 -11.25 7.14 1.86
C ARG A 35 -9.74 7.20 2.03
N SER A 36 -9.14 6.27 2.77
CA SER A 36 -7.69 6.20 2.93
C SER A 36 -7.00 6.03 1.58
N LEU A 37 -7.48 5.13 0.72
CA LEU A 37 -6.91 4.93 -0.61
C LEU A 37 -7.13 6.11 -1.57
N ALA A 38 -8.07 7.01 -1.26
CA ALA A 38 -8.23 8.31 -1.92
C ALA A 38 -7.34 9.42 -1.33
N GLY A 39 -6.47 9.12 -0.37
CA GLY A 39 -5.55 10.07 0.26
C GLY A 39 -6.07 10.74 1.53
N ASP A 40 -7.22 10.32 2.08
CA ASP A 40 -7.75 10.88 3.32
C ASP A 40 -6.93 10.41 4.54
N GLY A 41 -5.98 11.25 4.96
CA GLY A 41 -5.14 10.98 6.14
C GLY A 41 -5.92 10.91 7.46
N ALA A 42 -7.10 11.53 7.58
CA ALA A 42 -7.93 11.41 8.78
C ALA A 42 -8.61 10.03 8.85
N ALA A 43 -9.07 9.52 7.70
CA ALA A 43 -9.53 8.13 7.60
C ALA A 43 -8.39 7.16 7.93
N PHE A 44 -7.17 7.41 7.44
CA PHE A 44 -6.02 6.56 7.74
C PHE A 44 -5.67 6.57 9.24
N ARG A 45 -5.68 7.72 9.92
CA ARG A 45 -5.49 7.76 11.39
C ARG A 45 -6.57 6.98 12.13
N THR A 46 -7.79 6.92 11.60
CA THR A 46 -8.87 6.09 12.15
C THR A 46 -8.58 4.60 11.98
N VAL A 47 -7.95 4.18 10.88
CA VAL A 47 -7.45 2.81 10.68
C VAL A 47 -6.46 2.44 11.78
N LEU A 48 -5.46 3.28 12.03
CA LEU A 48 -4.45 3.03 13.07
C LEU A 48 -5.07 2.96 14.47
N ALA A 49 -5.95 3.89 14.82
CA ALA A 49 -6.64 3.89 16.12
C ALA A 49 -7.50 2.63 16.34
N LYS A 50 -8.17 2.13 15.28
CA LYS A 50 -8.93 0.87 15.37
C LYS A 50 -8.01 -0.33 15.58
N ALA A 51 -6.89 -0.38 14.87
CA ALA A 51 -5.94 -1.49 14.94
C ALA A 51 -5.38 -1.72 16.36
N GLU A 52 -5.24 -0.66 17.17
CA GLU A 52 -4.79 -0.77 18.57
C GLU A 52 -5.78 -1.49 19.49
N THR A 53 -7.05 -1.55 19.10
CA THR A 53 -8.14 -2.06 19.94
C THR A 53 -8.67 -3.41 19.51
N LEU A 54 -8.34 -3.85 18.28
CA LEU A 54 -8.86 -5.08 17.72
C LEU A 54 -7.96 -6.28 18.06
N PRO A 55 -8.55 -7.43 18.41
CA PRO A 55 -7.78 -8.67 18.56
C PRO A 55 -7.29 -9.16 17.18
N PRO A 56 -6.30 -10.08 17.15
CA PRO A 56 -5.90 -10.74 15.92
C PRO A 56 -7.09 -11.40 15.21
N GLY A 57 -7.12 -11.29 13.88
CA GLY A 57 -8.16 -11.85 13.02
C GLY A 57 -8.39 -11.02 11.76
N GLU A 58 -9.35 -11.43 10.95
CA GLU A 58 -9.63 -10.85 9.61
C GLU A 58 -9.82 -9.33 9.65
N GLN A 59 -10.49 -8.79 10.68
CA GLN A 59 -10.65 -7.35 10.84
C GLN A 59 -9.31 -6.62 10.99
N LEU A 60 -8.37 -7.17 11.77
CA LEU A 60 -7.06 -6.57 11.97
C LEU A 60 -6.20 -6.70 10.70
N GLU A 61 -6.29 -7.84 10.02
CA GLU A 61 -5.64 -8.05 8.72
C GLU A 61 -6.16 -7.06 7.67
N GLU A 62 -7.47 -6.79 7.64
CA GLU A 62 -8.06 -5.80 6.74
C GLU A 62 -7.49 -4.40 7.01
N LEU A 63 -7.40 -3.98 8.28
CA LEU A 63 -6.77 -2.70 8.64
C LEU A 63 -5.27 -2.67 8.29
N ALA A 64 -4.57 -3.79 8.47
CA ALA A 64 -3.16 -3.90 8.12
C ALA A 64 -2.95 -3.78 6.60
N GLU A 65 -3.84 -4.35 5.79
CA GLU A 65 -3.83 -4.21 4.34
C GLU A 65 -4.14 -2.75 3.92
N ILE A 66 -5.13 -2.10 4.54
CA ILE A 66 -5.42 -0.67 4.26
C ILE A 66 -4.18 0.17 4.58
N SER A 67 -3.55 -0.05 5.74
CA SER A 67 -2.33 0.65 6.15
C SER A 67 -1.17 0.41 5.19
N SER A 68 -0.95 -0.86 4.81
CA SER A 68 0.06 -1.25 3.84
C SER A 68 -0.10 -0.56 2.50
N ARG A 69 -1.34 -0.35 2.04
CA ARG A 69 -1.62 0.28 0.75
C ARG A 69 -1.54 1.80 0.83
N TYR A 70 -1.91 2.40 1.96
CA TYR A 70 -1.80 3.85 2.19
C TYR A 70 -0.36 4.36 2.06
N LEU A 71 0.63 3.54 2.41
CA LEU A 71 2.06 3.83 2.21
C LEU A 71 2.38 4.31 0.79
N PHE A 72 1.73 3.75 -0.23
CA PHE A 72 1.95 4.14 -1.63
C PHE A 72 1.15 5.36 -2.07
N VAL A 73 0.14 5.77 -1.28
CA VAL A 73 -0.71 6.92 -1.57
C VAL A 73 -0.04 8.20 -1.09
N ASP A 74 0.33 8.25 0.20
CA ASP A 74 1.04 9.38 0.80
C ASP A 74 2.06 8.86 1.83
N PRO A 75 3.32 8.59 1.43
CA PRO A 75 4.31 8.01 2.33
C PRO A 75 4.76 8.97 3.43
N ALA A 76 4.64 10.29 3.22
CA ALA A 76 4.99 11.27 4.24
C ALA A 76 3.90 11.34 5.32
N ASP A 77 2.62 11.40 4.95
CA ASP A 77 1.52 11.34 5.93
C ASP A 77 1.43 9.97 6.59
N PHE A 78 1.74 8.88 5.87
CA PHE A 78 1.90 7.54 6.46
C PHE A 78 2.89 7.57 7.63
N LEU A 79 4.13 8.04 7.38
CA LEU A 79 5.18 8.12 8.41
C LEU A 79 4.78 9.05 9.56
N LYS A 80 4.16 10.19 9.25
CA LYS A 80 3.69 11.13 10.25
C LYS A 80 2.64 10.50 11.16
N ALA A 81 1.66 9.77 10.60
CA ALA A 81 0.64 9.10 11.38
C ALA A 81 1.24 8.01 12.27
N GLN A 82 2.17 7.20 11.75
CA GLN A 82 2.84 6.12 12.51
C GLN A 82 3.68 6.64 13.69
N SER A 83 4.15 7.90 13.64
CA SER A 83 4.95 8.49 14.72
C SER A 83 4.23 8.57 16.08
N GLY A 84 2.89 8.48 16.09
CA GLY A 84 2.08 8.42 17.29
C GLY A 84 1.90 7.01 17.90
N HIS A 85 2.45 5.97 17.27
CA HIS A 85 2.21 4.57 17.61
C HIS A 85 3.49 3.82 18.01
N VAL A 86 3.34 2.67 18.68
CA VAL A 86 4.46 1.85 19.20
C VAL A 86 5.24 1.13 18.07
N GLY A 87 4.75 1.16 16.83
CA GLY A 87 5.42 0.56 15.67
C GLY A 87 4.83 1.04 14.35
N CYS A 88 5.31 0.48 13.24
CA CYS A 88 4.84 0.82 11.90
C CYS A 88 3.79 -0.20 11.45
N PHE A 89 2.55 0.00 11.90
CA PHE A 89 1.48 -0.94 11.69
C PHE A 89 1.21 -1.21 10.20
N GLY A 90 1.13 -2.48 9.81
CA GLY A 90 0.83 -2.90 8.44
C GLY A 90 1.96 -2.73 7.43
N VAL A 91 3.15 -2.24 7.83
CA VAL A 91 4.26 -2.02 6.88
C VAL A 91 4.77 -3.34 6.27
N ASP A 92 4.84 -4.39 7.07
CA ASP A 92 5.31 -5.73 6.72
C ASP A 92 4.18 -6.68 6.32
N PHE A 93 2.92 -6.24 6.45
CA PHE A 93 1.76 -7.05 6.11
C PHE A 93 1.73 -7.36 4.62
N MET A 94 1.83 -8.64 4.28
CA MET A 94 1.74 -9.14 2.92
C MET A 94 0.38 -9.83 2.77
N GLY A 95 -0.55 -9.20 2.05
CA GLY A 95 -1.88 -9.75 1.83
C GLY A 95 -1.86 -11.09 1.09
N ALA A 96 -3.01 -11.76 1.04
CA ALA A 96 -3.16 -13.11 0.50
C ALA A 96 -2.55 -13.29 -0.90
N ALA A 97 -2.60 -12.26 -1.75
CA ALA A 97 -2.02 -12.28 -3.10
C ALA A 97 -0.50 -12.57 -3.16
N TYR A 98 0.23 -12.40 -2.06
CA TYR A 98 1.69 -12.53 -2.01
C TYR A 98 2.17 -13.76 -1.21
N VAL A 99 1.30 -14.42 -0.45
CA VAL A 99 1.66 -15.52 0.46
C VAL A 99 2.29 -16.68 -0.30
N ASP A 100 1.68 -17.07 -1.42
CA ASP A 100 2.10 -18.22 -2.23
C ASP A 100 3.00 -17.85 -3.41
N ASN A 101 3.44 -16.58 -3.49
CA ASN A 101 4.30 -16.09 -4.58
C ASN A 101 5.54 -15.37 -4.03
N PRO A 102 6.64 -16.11 -3.77
CA PRO A 102 7.87 -15.54 -3.19
C PRO A 102 8.46 -14.38 -3.99
N ASP A 103 8.37 -14.44 -5.32
CA ASP A 103 8.90 -13.38 -6.19
C ASP A 103 8.04 -12.12 -6.11
N ALA A 104 6.71 -12.26 -6.09
CA ALA A 104 5.80 -11.12 -5.91
C ALA A 104 6.01 -10.47 -4.54
N ARG A 105 6.13 -11.28 -3.47
CA ARG A 105 6.44 -10.80 -2.13
C ARG A 105 7.76 -10.02 -2.07
N SER A 106 8.80 -10.51 -2.73
CA SER A 106 10.11 -9.83 -2.77
C SER A 106 10.01 -8.49 -3.51
N ARG A 107 9.31 -8.46 -4.65
CA ARG A 107 9.08 -7.20 -5.40
C ARG A 107 8.28 -6.18 -4.59
N GLU A 108 7.23 -6.63 -3.91
CA GLU A 108 6.37 -5.80 -3.07
C GLU A 108 7.16 -5.20 -1.90
N ARG A 109 7.92 -6.03 -1.18
CA ARG A 109 8.80 -5.57 -0.09
C ARG A 109 9.81 -4.53 -0.58
N ALA A 110 10.49 -4.80 -1.69
CA ALA A 110 11.44 -3.86 -2.28
C ALA A 110 10.77 -2.54 -2.73
N ALA A 111 9.53 -2.60 -3.23
CA ALA A 111 8.77 -1.41 -3.59
C ALA A 111 8.45 -0.55 -2.36
N ARG A 112 7.96 -1.16 -1.28
CA ARG A 112 7.68 -0.46 -0.01
C ARG A 112 8.94 0.16 0.59
N TYR A 113 10.05 -0.56 0.57
CA TYR A 113 11.33 -0.08 1.07
C TYR A 113 11.73 1.22 0.35
N ARG A 114 11.74 1.20 -0.99
CA ARG A 114 12.06 2.38 -1.80
C ARG A 114 11.09 3.55 -1.56
N THR A 115 9.80 3.28 -1.43
CA THR A 115 8.80 4.31 -1.18
C THR A 115 9.02 5.01 0.17
N LEU A 116 9.33 4.26 1.23
CA LEU A 116 9.65 4.84 2.53
C LEU A 116 10.98 5.60 2.51
N GLU A 117 12.00 5.05 1.86
CA GLU A 117 13.32 5.66 1.73
C GLU A 117 13.28 6.99 0.98
N ALA A 118 12.39 7.13 -0.02
CA ALA A 118 12.23 8.32 -0.82
C ALA A 118 11.68 9.54 -0.05
N VAL A 119 11.08 9.36 1.14
CA VAL A 119 10.59 10.48 1.96
C VAL A 119 11.78 11.22 2.57
N ALA A 120 12.15 12.36 1.99
CA ALA A 120 13.34 13.13 2.38
C ALA A 120 13.13 14.18 3.50
N ASP A 121 12.08 14.04 4.32
CA ASP A 121 11.82 14.94 5.46
C ASP A 121 12.71 14.59 6.67
N PRO A 122 13.57 15.50 7.16
CA PRO A 122 14.39 15.27 8.35
C PRO A 122 13.58 15.02 9.62
N ALA A 123 12.40 15.64 9.77
CA ALA A 123 11.54 15.45 10.94
C ALA A 123 10.99 14.03 11.04
N LEU A 124 10.88 13.33 9.90
CA LEU A 124 10.37 11.96 9.81
C LEU A 124 11.49 10.90 9.82
N ALA A 125 12.77 11.30 9.92
CA ALA A 125 13.90 10.36 9.77
C ALA A 125 13.88 9.20 10.77
N ARG A 126 13.52 9.46 12.04
CA ARG A 126 13.47 8.43 13.08
C ARG A 126 12.37 7.39 12.83
N ILE A 127 11.16 7.84 12.49
CA ILE A 127 10.04 6.93 12.22
C ILE A 127 10.27 6.18 10.90
N ARG A 128 10.84 6.84 9.89
CA ARG A 128 11.28 6.19 8.63
C ARG A 128 12.22 5.03 8.90
N GLN A 129 13.28 5.26 9.70
CA GLN A 129 14.23 4.20 10.08
C GLN A 129 13.54 3.06 10.85
N SER A 130 12.60 3.38 11.73
CA SER A 130 11.85 2.36 12.49
C SER A 130 10.99 1.50 11.54
N CYS A 131 10.30 2.12 10.57
CA CYS A 131 9.49 1.39 9.60
C CYS A 131 10.33 0.55 8.64
N LEU A 132 11.46 1.06 8.18
CA LEU A 132 12.42 0.32 7.36
C LEU A 132 12.99 -0.89 8.13
N ALA A 133 13.26 -0.74 9.43
CA ALA A 133 13.73 -1.84 10.28
C ALA A 133 12.68 -2.96 10.42
N VAL A 134 11.39 -2.61 10.55
CA VAL A 134 10.29 -3.60 10.57
C VAL A 134 10.17 -4.31 9.22
N LEU A 135 10.29 -3.57 8.12
CA LEU A 135 10.25 -4.14 6.78
C LEU A 135 11.47 -5.02 6.46
N GLY A 136 12.58 -4.83 7.16
CA GLY A 136 13.84 -5.53 6.92
C GLY A 136 14.57 -5.05 5.67
N ALA A 137 15.70 -5.70 5.36
CA ALA A 137 16.41 -5.45 4.11
C ALA A 137 15.52 -5.83 2.90
N PRO A 138 15.66 -5.11 1.76
CA PRO A 138 14.96 -5.47 0.53
C PRO A 138 15.35 -6.85 0.01
#